data_AF-A0A827EYS4-F1
#
_entry.id   AF-A0A827EYS4-F1
#
_cell.length_a   1.000
_cell.length_b   1.000
_cell.length_c   1.000
_cell.angle_alpha   90.00
_cell.angle_beta   90.00
_cell.angle_gamma   90.00
#
_symmetry.space_group_name_H-M   'P 1'
#
loop_
_entity.id
_entity.type
_entity.pdbx_description
1 polymer ?
#
loop_
_entity_poly.entity_id
_entity_poly.type
_entity_poly.pdbx_seq_one_letter_code
_entity_poly.pdbx_strand_id
1 'polypeptide(L)' 'MPYLSVMLVITVFVASFMLARFAVYHFLVWLKPSKTLKFTYIDRGGVKHFCEVRLDAGDARELAATLSEVQRDLTRGSS' A
#
# COMPACT_ATOMS: atom_id res chain seq x y z
N MET A 1 -16.97 10.19 44.11
CA MET A 1 -16.18 10.65 42.95
C MET A 1 -16.63 9.94 41.67
N PRO A 2 -17.86 10.18 41.17
CA PRO A 2 -18.38 9.49 39.98
C PRO A 2 -17.69 9.91 38.67
N TYR A 3 -17.10 11.10 38.63
CA TYR A 3 -16.42 11.66 37.45
C TYR A 3 -15.23 10.81 36.97
N LEU A 4 -14.49 10.22 37.92
CA LEU A 4 -13.31 9.41 37.60
C LEU A 4 -13.71 8.08 36.93
N SER A 5 -14.87 7.54 37.32
CA SER A 5 -15.45 6.35 36.69
C SER A 5 -15.98 6.66 35.29
N VAL A 6 -16.65 7.80 35.10
CA VAL A 6 -17.13 8.26 33.79
C VAL A 6 -15.97 8.51 32.83
N MET A 7 -14.91 9.18 33.29
CA MET A 7 -13.74 9.47 32.47
C MET A 7 -13.00 8.18 32.05
N LEU A 8 -12.94 7.18 32.93
CA LEU A 8 -12.36 5.88 32.63
C LEU A 8 -13.19 5.12 31.58
N VAL A 9 -14.53 5.13 31.70
CA VAL A 9 -15.43 4.52 30.72
C VAL A 9 -15.27 5.16 29.33
N ILE A 10 -15.20 6.50 29.27
CA ILE A 10 -14.97 7.23 28.02
C ILE A 10 -13.61 6.85 27.43
N THR A 11 -12.56 6.77 28.24
CA THR A 11 -11.21 6.41 27.80
C THR A 11 -11.17 5.00 27.20
N VAL A 12 -11.83 4.03 27.85
CA VAL A 12 -11.94 2.65 27.33
C VAL A 12 -12.70 2.63 26.01
N PHE A 13 -13.80 3.39 25.90
CA PHE A 13 -14.56 3.50 24.67
C PHE A 13 -13.73 4.06 23.51
N VAL A 14 -13.02 5.17 23.74
CA VAL A 14 -12.15 5.79 22.73
C VAL A 14 -11.02 4.84 22.32
N ALA A 15 -10.39 4.18 23.29
CA ALA A 15 -9.35 3.19 23.02
C ALA A 15 -9.87 2.02 22.17
N SER A 16 -11.05 1.48 22.50
CA SER A 16 -11.68 0.40 21.72
C SER A 16 -12.02 0.84 20.30
N PHE A 17 -12.47 2.07 20.11
CA PHE A 17 -12.78 2.62 18.80
C PHE A 17 -11.52 2.81 17.95
N MET A 18 -10.43 3.29 18.54
CA MET A 18 -9.13 3.38 17.86
C MET A 18 -8.61 1.99 17.45
N LEU A 19 -8.74 1.01 18.35
CA LEU A 19 -8.34 -0.36 18.06
C LEU A 19 -9.17 -0.99 16.94
N ALA A 20 -10.49 -0.80 16.98
CA ALA A 20 -11.40 -1.25 15.94
C ALA A 20 -11.09 -0.58 14.60
N ARG A 21 -10.81 0.73 14.58
CA ARG A 21 -10.39 1.45 13.38
C ARG A 21 -9.10 0.88 12.79
N PHE A 22 -8.10 0.60 13.63
CA PHE A 22 -6.85 -0.03 13.20
C PHE A 22 -7.09 -1.43 12.63
N ALA A 23 -7.86 -2.25 13.35
CA ALA A 23 -8.23 -3.59 12.92
C ALA A 23 -8.99 -3.57 11.57
N VAL A 24 -9.94 -2.66 11.40
CA VAL A 24 -10.70 -2.50 10.15
C VAL A 24 -9.79 -2.08 9.00
N TYR A 25 -8.88 -1.11 9.18
CA TYR A 25 -7.96 -0.74 8.10
C TYR A 25 -7.01 -1.87 7.75
N HIS A 26 -6.43 -2.54 8.74
CA HIS A 26 -5.53 -3.65 8.49
C HIS A 26 -6.25 -4.84 7.85
N PHE A 27 -7.51 -5.10 8.25
CA PHE A 27 -8.37 -6.10 7.64
C PHE A 27 -8.76 -5.73 6.20
N LEU A 28 -9.08 -4.47 5.93
CA LEU A 28 -9.38 -3.98 4.57
C LEU A 28 -8.16 -4.09 3.64
N VAL A 29 -6.97 -3.75 4.14
CA VAL A 29 -5.70 -3.93 3.40
C VAL A 29 -5.42 -5.41 3.14
N TRP A 30 -5.79 -6.30 4.07
CA TRP A 30 -5.61 -7.74 3.90
C TRP A 30 -6.68 -8.38 2.99
N LEU A 31 -7.92 -7.89 3.02
CA LEU A 31 -9.04 -8.41 2.22
C LEU A 31 -8.98 -7.90 0.77
N LYS A 32 -8.55 -6.65 0.57
CA LYS A 32 -8.24 -6.05 -0.73
C LYS A 32 -6.87 -5.40 -0.64
N PRO A 33 -5.77 -6.19 -0.72
CA PRO A 33 -4.52 -5.60 -1.15
C PRO A 33 -4.85 -5.00 -2.52
N SER A 34 -4.81 -3.68 -2.67
CA SER A 34 -5.02 -3.05 -3.97
C SER A 34 -3.85 -3.49 -4.84
N LYS A 35 -3.99 -4.63 -5.51
CA LYS A 35 -2.98 -5.20 -6.41
C LYS A 35 -3.00 -4.40 -7.70
N THR A 36 -2.82 -3.09 -7.59
CA THR A 36 -3.00 -2.18 -8.71
C THR A 36 -1.83 -1.23 -8.67
N LEU A 37 -0.80 -1.54 -9.46
CA LEU A 37 0.33 -0.65 -9.64
C LEU A 37 -0.08 0.38 -10.70
N LYS A 38 -0.12 1.63 -10.28
CA LYS A 38 -0.28 2.77 -11.17
C LYS A 38 1.11 3.21 -11.63
N PHE A 39 1.48 2.85 -12.84
CA PHE A 39 2.70 3.31 -13.47
C PHE A 39 2.42 4.63 -14.18
N THR A 40 3.28 5.61 -13.91
CA THR A 40 3.28 6.88 -14.61
C THR A 40 4.66 7.04 -15.22
N TYR A 41 4.74 7.03 -16.55
CA TYR A 41 6.00 7.26 -17.25
C TYR A 41 5.86 8.41 -18.25
N ILE A 42 6.98 9.09 -18.49
CA ILE A 42 7.08 10.14 -19.49
C ILE A 42 7.85 9.54 -20.65
N ASP A 43 7.21 9.46 -21.81
CA ASP A 43 7.85 8.95 -23.02
C ASP A 43 8.94 9.91 -23.52
N ARG A 44 9.82 9.46 -24.42
CA ARG A 44 10.88 10.25 -25.05
C ARG A 44 10.34 11.48 -25.79
N GLY A 45 9.06 11.48 -26.15
CA GLY A 45 8.34 12.63 -26.70
C GLY A 45 7.78 13.63 -25.66
N GLY A 46 8.03 13.43 -24.36
CA GLY A 46 7.53 14.29 -23.28
C GLY A 46 6.07 14.05 -22.88
N VAL A 47 5.41 13.04 -23.47
CA VAL A 47 4.02 12.70 -23.20
C VAL A 47 3.92 11.82 -21.96
N LYS A 48 3.04 12.19 -21.03
CA LYS A 48 2.81 11.46 -19.78
C LYS A 48 1.76 10.38 -19.98
N HIS A 49 2.16 9.13 -19.84
CA HIS A 49 1.29 7.97 -19.94
C HIS A 49 0.97 7.41 -18.54
N PHE A 50 -0.31 7.12 -18.33
CA PHE A 50 -0.81 6.49 -17.11
C PHE A 50 -1.23 5.06 -17.45
N CYS A 51 -0.54 4.07 -16.90
CA CYS A 51 -0.86 2.66 -17.08
C CYS A 51 -1.22 2.05 -15.72
N GLU A 52 -2.48 1.63 -15.58
CA GLU A 52 -2.99 0.98 -14.37
C GLU A 52 -2.99 -0.53 -14.59
N VAL A 53 -1.98 -1.22 -14.06
CA VAL A 53 -1.87 -2.67 -14.17
C VAL A 53 -2.46 -3.29 -12.91
N ARG A 54 -3.55 -4.06 -13.09
CA ARG A 54 -4.06 -4.97 -12.06
C ARG A 54 -3.15 -6.18 -12.02
N LEU A 55 -2.33 -6.29 -10.98
CA LEU A 55 -1.50 -7.46 -10.80
C LEU A 55 -2.33 -8.53 -10.14
N ASP A 56 -2.54 -9.66 -10.79
CA ASP A 56 -2.94 -10.82 -10.02
C ASP A 56 -1.75 -11.32 -9.19
N ALA A 57 -1.99 -12.15 -8.18
CA ALA A 57 -0.95 -12.54 -7.22
C ALA A 57 0.24 -13.28 -7.88
N GLY A 58 0.04 -13.90 -9.04
CA GLY A 58 1.10 -14.49 -9.86
C GLY A 58 1.95 -13.43 -10.57
N ASP A 59 1.28 -12.48 -11.24
CA ASP A 59 1.92 -11.49 -12.12
C ASP A 59 2.78 -10.48 -11.35
N ALA A 60 2.47 -10.22 -10.08
CA ALA A 60 3.26 -9.32 -9.22
C ALA A 60 4.68 -9.81 -8.96
N ARG A 61 4.86 -11.12 -8.84
CA ARG A 61 6.16 -11.71 -8.57
C ARG A 61 7.03 -11.72 -9.82
N GLU A 62 6.41 -11.95 -10.96
CA GLU A 62 7.07 -11.90 -12.27
C GLU A 62 7.48 -10.47 -12.62
N LEU A 63 6.58 -9.48 -12.44
CA LEU A 63 6.91 -8.08 -12.68
C LEU A 63 8.04 -7.58 -11.77
N ALA A 64 8.04 -7.98 -10.49
CA ALA A 64 9.12 -7.64 -9.56
C ALA A 64 10.46 -8.27 -9.98
N ALA A 65 10.45 -9.49 -10.52
CA ALA A 65 11.64 -10.15 -11.05
C ALA A 65 12.18 -9.41 -12.28
N THR A 66 11.31 -9.07 -13.24
CA THR A 66 11.69 -8.32 -14.44
C THR A 66 12.24 -6.93 -14.12
N LEU A 67 11.61 -6.20 -13.18
CA LEU A 67 12.10 -4.89 -12.74
C LEU A 67 13.48 -4.99 -12.07
N SER A 68 13.70 -6.03 -11.26
CA SER A 68 14.98 -6.28 -10.61
C SER A 68 16.07 -6.60 -11.64
N GLU A 69 15.74 -7.35 -12.69
CA GLU A 69 16.65 -7.66 -13.80
C GLU A 69 17.02 -6.40 -14.60
N VAL A 70 16.02 -5.59 -14.98
CA VAL A 70 16.24 -4.30 -15.66
C VAL A 70 17.11 -3.35 -14.81
N GLN A 71 16.88 -3.29 -13.49
CA GLN A 71 17.71 -2.47 -12.60
C GLN A 71 19.16 -2.95 -12.57
N ARG A 72 19.41 -4.26 -12.55
CA ARG A 72 20.77 -4.82 -12.58
C ARG A 72 21.49 -4.50 -13.88
N ASP A 73 20.79 -4.57 -15.00
CA ASP A 73 21.37 -4.25 -16.32
C ASP A 73 21.68 -2.76 -16.46
N LEU A 74 20.79 -1.87 -15.99
CA LEU A 74 21.06 -0.43 -15.94
C LEU A 74 22.24 -0.09 -15.03
N THR A 75 22.38 -0.80 -13.90
CA THR A 75 23.50 -0.58 -12.97
C THR A 75 24.83 -1.09 -13.55
N ARG A 76 24.80 -2.17 -14.35
CA ARG A 76 25.99 -2.69 -15.04
C ARG A 76 26.40 -1.87 -16.26
N GLY A 77 25.45 -1.31 -17.00
CA GLY A 77 25.72 -0.48 -18.19
C GLY A 77 26.11 0.96 -17.89
N SER A 78 26.09 1.38 -16.63
CA SER A 78 26.49 2.74 -16.17
C SER A 78 27.93 2.81 -15.63
N SER A 79 28.71 1.73 -15.76
CA SER A 79 30.14 1.66 -15.41
C SER A 79 30.99 1.59 -16.67
#